data_AF-A0A9D5PC38-F1
#
_entry.id   AF-A0A9D5PC38-F1
#
_cell.length_a   1.000
_cell.length_b   1.000
_cell.length_c   1.000
_cell.angle_alpha   90.00
_cell.angle_beta   90.00
_cell.angle_gamma   90.00
#
_symmetry.space_group_name_H-M   'P 1'
#
loop_
_entity.id
_entity.type
_entity.pdbx_description
1 polymer ?
#
loop_
_entity_poly.entity_id
_entity_poly.type
_entity_poly.pdbx_seq_one_letter_code
_entity_poly.pdbx_strand_id
1 'polypeptide(L)'
;MKKNILKLKLNNILRYILVLLGVGIYIFLFDDSKSEQIKEYRKELSVSSERRITKAYIYEIGRKYHTLEYRFILEGVKYTGFSRYIYPKQKFIENTDSIWVYYKAGNPKVNLWVGMFE
;
A
#
# COMPACT_ATOMS: atom_id res chain seq x y z
N MET A 1 10.82 -45.85 22.29
CA MET A 1 9.77 -44.81 22.41
C MET A 1 10.26 -43.36 22.26
N LYS A 2 11.33 -42.91 22.96
CA LYS A 2 11.82 -41.50 22.89
C LYS A 2 12.20 -40.97 21.49
N LYS A 3 12.78 -41.81 20.61
CA LYS A 3 13.18 -41.41 19.24
C LYS A 3 12.02 -40.95 18.34
N ASN A 4 10.84 -41.57 18.46
CA ASN A 4 9.68 -41.21 17.66
C ASN A 4 9.05 -39.89 18.10
N ILE A 5 9.06 -39.61 19.41
CA ILE A 5 8.57 -38.34 19.97
C ILE A 5 9.47 -37.17 19.55
N LEU A 6 10.79 -37.38 19.52
CA LEU A 6 11.75 -36.36 19.09
C LEU A 6 11.61 -36.03 17.59
N LYS A 7 11.45 -37.06 16.74
CA LYS A 7 11.16 -36.87 15.30
C LYS A 7 9.85 -36.13 15.06
N LEU A 8 8.80 -36.44 15.84
CA LEU A 8 7.50 -35.77 15.72
C LEU A 8 7.61 -34.27 16.07
N LYS A 9 8.32 -33.95 17.16
CA LYS A 9 8.56 -32.56 17.58
C LYS A 9 9.39 -31.79 16.55
N LEU A 10 10.44 -32.41 16.00
CA LEU A 10 11.28 -31.78 14.97
C LEU A 10 10.50 -31.50 13.68
N ASN A 11 9.65 -32.43 13.23
CA ASN A 11 8.79 -32.21 12.06
C ASN A 11 7.81 -31.07 12.26
N ASN A 12 7.23 -30.94 13.46
CA ASN A 12 6.31 -29.85 13.77
C ASN A 12 7.04 -28.50 13.78
N ILE A 13 8.23 -28.42 14.39
CA ILE A 13 9.06 -27.21 14.37
C ILE A 13 9.42 -26.81 12.94
N LEU A 14 9.82 -27.78 12.10
CA LEU A 14 10.15 -27.51 10.70
C LEU A 14 8.94 -26.97 9.91
N ARG A 15 7.74 -27.51 10.16
CA ARG A 15 6.49 -27.00 9.58
C ARG A 15 6.20 -25.56 10.00
N TYR A 16 6.39 -25.21 11.28
CA TYR A 16 6.23 -23.83 11.74
C TYR A 16 7.22 -22.87 11.07
N ILE A 17 8.48 -23.27 10.92
CA ILE A 17 9.50 -22.46 10.22
C ILE A 17 9.10 -22.25 8.76
N LEU A 18 8.63 -23.29 8.06
CA LEU A 18 8.17 -23.17 6.68
C LEU A 18 6.95 -22.25 6.54
N VAL A 19 6.00 -22.30 7.47
CA VAL A 19 4.85 -21.38 7.48
C VAL A 19 5.32 -19.94 7.69
N LEU A 20 6.24 -19.69 8.64
CA LEU A 20 6.78 -18.36 8.89
C LEU A 20 7.57 -17.83 7.68
N LEU A 21 8.36 -18.67 7.02
CA LEU A 21 9.04 -18.32 5.76
C LEU A 21 8.04 -17.99 4.66
N GLY A 22 6.98 -18.79 4.50
CA GLY A 22 5.92 -18.56 3.52
C GLY A 22 5.20 -17.22 3.75
N VAL A 23 4.89 -16.89 5.01
CA VAL A 23 4.30 -15.60 5.38
C VAL A 23 5.27 -14.45 5.11
N GLY A 24 6.56 -14.61 5.47
CA GLY A 24 7.59 -13.61 5.20
C GLY A 24 7.76 -13.31 3.71
N ILE A 25 7.83 -14.34 2.88
CA ILE A 25 7.92 -14.21 1.41
C ILE A 25 6.65 -13.55 0.85
N TYR A 26 5.46 -13.94 1.31
CA TYR A 26 4.20 -13.34 0.88
C TYR A 26 4.15 -11.84 1.19
N ILE A 27 4.53 -11.46 2.41
CA ILE A 27 4.58 -10.03 2.81
C ILE A 27 5.58 -9.29 1.92
N PHE A 28 6.79 -9.85 1.73
CA PHE A 28 7.83 -9.23 0.92
C PHE A 28 7.39 -8.99 -0.54
N LEU A 29 6.85 -10.01 -1.22
CA LEU A 29 6.46 -9.90 -2.63
C LEU A 29 5.30 -8.92 -2.87
N PHE A 30 4.29 -8.90 -1.98
CA PHE A 30 3.12 -8.03 -2.17
C PHE A 30 3.38 -6.57 -1.78
N ASP A 31 4.22 -6.33 -0.76
CA ASP A 31 4.58 -4.98 -0.35
C ASP A 31 5.52 -4.30 -1.37
N ASP A 32 6.39 -5.08 -2.03
CA ASP A 32 7.32 -4.56 -3.04
C ASP A 32 6.60 -4.10 -4.33
N SER A 33 5.59 -4.85 -4.80
CA SER A 33 4.81 -4.46 -6.00
C SER A 33 4.10 -3.10 -5.85
N LYS A 34 3.65 -2.75 -4.64
CA LYS A 34 3.02 -1.45 -4.38
C LYS A 34 4.04 -0.32 -4.28
N SER A 35 5.23 -0.62 -3.79
CA SER A 35 6.38 0.30 -3.81
C SER A 35 6.77 0.68 -5.24
N GLU A 36 6.86 -0.29 -6.14
CA GLU A 36 7.15 -0.03 -7.56
C GLU A 36 6.08 0.83 -8.23
N GLN A 37 4.79 0.53 -8.01
CA GLN A 37 3.68 1.34 -8.54
C GLN A 37 3.77 2.81 -8.08
N ILE A 38 4.05 3.05 -6.80
CA ILE A 38 4.21 4.42 -6.26
C ILE A 38 5.38 5.15 -6.93
N LYS A 39 6.52 4.46 -7.14
CA LYS A 39 7.68 5.02 -7.84
C LYS A 39 7.36 5.38 -9.29
N GLU A 40 6.63 4.51 -10.00
CA GLU A 40 6.18 4.77 -11.37
C GLU A 40 5.26 5.99 -11.44
N TYR A 41 4.25 6.05 -10.56
CA TYR A 41 3.34 7.20 -10.50
C TYR A 41 4.09 8.49 -10.18
N ARG A 42 5.08 8.42 -9.28
CA ARG A 42 5.94 9.58 -8.95
C ARG A 42 6.72 10.02 -10.18
N LYS A 43 7.32 9.10 -10.92
CA LYS A 43 8.07 9.41 -12.14
C LYS A 43 7.15 10.04 -13.18
N GLU A 44 5.98 9.45 -13.42
CA GLU A 44 5.00 9.97 -14.37
C GLU A 44 4.51 11.38 -13.98
N LEU A 45 4.16 11.59 -12.71
CA LEU A 45 3.72 12.89 -12.20
C LEU A 45 4.86 13.92 -12.16
N SER A 46 6.11 13.50 -11.98
CA SER A 46 7.26 14.42 -11.98
C SER A 46 7.61 14.95 -13.37
N VAL A 47 7.36 14.14 -14.41
CA VAL A 47 7.72 14.47 -15.80
C VAL A 47 6.53 15.05 -16.57
N SER A 48 5.30 14.74 -16.15
CA SER A 48 4.08 15.19 -16.85
C SER A 48 3.82 16.68 -16.64
N SER A 49 3.78 17.44 -17.74
CA SER A 49 3.23 18.81 -17.78
C SER A 49 1.75 18.88 -17.38
N GLU A 50 1.07 17.74 -17.30
CA GLU A 50 -0.34 17.60 -16.93
C GLU A 50 -0.54 17.28 -15.44
N ARG A 51 0.54 17.28 -14.63
CA ARG A 51 0.44 17.11 -13.17
C ARG A 51 -0.44 18.22 -12.59
N ARG A 52 -1.55 17.83 -11.97
CA ARG A 52 -2.44 18.74 -11.24
C ARG A 52 -2.43 18.41 -9.75
N ILE A 53 -2.74 19.42 -8.94
CA ILE A 53 -2.93 19.28 -7.50
C ILE A 53 -4.36 19.67 -7.14
N THR A 54 -5.01 18.88 -6.29
CA THR A 54 -6.36 19.20 -5.80
C THR A 54 -6.58 18.68 -4.39
N LYS A 55 -7.58 19.23 -3.71
CA LYS A 55 -8.08 18.72 -2.44
C LYS A 55 -9.17 17.70 -2.74
N ALA A 56 -8.85 16.42 -2.50
CA ALA A 56 -9.71 15.28 -2.76
C ALA A 56 -10.43 14.81 -1.50
N TYR A 57 -11.74 14.54 -1.60
CA TYR A 57 -12.54 13.95 -0.53
C TYR A 57 -12.50 12.43 -0.63
N ILE A 58 -12.08 11.78 0.45
CA ILE A 58 -11.93 10.33 0.48
C ILE A 58 -13.25 9.69 0.90
N TYR A 59 -13.80 8.83 0.05
CA TYR A 59 -15.04 8.10 0.34
C TYR A 59 -14.79 6.65 0.77
N GLU A 60 -13.61 6.09 0.47
CA GLU A 60 -13.25 4.72 0.82
C GLU A 60 -11.74 4.63 1.09
N ILE A 61 -11.40 3.94 2.18
CA ILE A 61 -10.03 3.60 2.58
C ILE A 61 -9.92 2.10 2.83
N GLY A 62 -8.93 1.48 2.19
CA GLY A 62 -8.44 0.15 2.48
C GLY A 62 -7.07 0.22 3.14
N ARG A 63 -6.88 -0.48 4.27
CA ARG A 63 -5.59 -0.55 4.97
C ARG A 63 -5.07 -1.98 4.94
N LYS A 64 -3.82 -2.16 4.51
CA LYS A 64 -3.17 -3.47 4.51
C LYS A 64 -1.69 -3.31 4.85
N TYR A 65 -1.28 -3.79 6.01
CA TYR A 65 0.10 -3.67 6.53
C TYR A 65 0.61 -2.22 6.50
N HIS A 66 1.60 -1.94 5.66
CA HIS A 66 2.18 -0.61 5.46
C HIS A 66 1.53 0.16 4.32
N THR A 67 0.50 -0.37 3.66
CA THR A 67 -0.15 0.27 2.51
C THR A 67 -1.53 0.82 2.83
N LEU A 68 -1.82 1.96 2.23
CA LEU A 68 -3.10 2.65 2.19
C LEU A 68 -3.58 2.66 0.74
N GLU A 69 -4.70 2.01 0.49
CA GLU A 69 -5.50 2.25 -0.71
C GLU A 69 -6.58 3.28 -0.35
N TYR A 70 -6.74 4.30 -1.18
CA TYR A 70 -7.77 5.32 -0.99
C TYR A 70 -8.49 5.60 -2.30
N ARG A 71 -9.77 5.96 -2.19
CA ARG A 71 -10.58 6.36 -3.34
C ARG A 71 -11.25 7.69 -3.11
N PHE A 72 -11.27 8.49 -4.16
CA PHE A 72 -11.89 9.81 -4.17
C PHE A 72 -12.60 10.06 -5.49
N ILE A 73 -13.50 11.05 -5.49
CA ILE A 73 -14.18 11.52 -6.68
C ILE A 73 -13.70 12.94 -6.98
N LEU A 74 -13.37 13.19 -8.24
CA LEU A 74 -13.06 14.51 -8.75
C LEU A 74 -13.83 14.70 -10.05
N GLU A 75 -14.66 15.75 -10.12
CA GLU A 75 -15.45 16.08 -11.33
C GLU A 75 -16.28 14.88 -11.86
N GLY A 76 -16.83 14.07 -10.95
CA GLY A 76 -17.62 12.88 -11.30
C GLY A 76 -16.79 11.64 -11.69
N VAL A 77 -15.46 11.75 -11.76
CA VAL A 77 -14.55 10.63 -12.06
C VAL A 77 -14.03 10.01 -10.77
N LYS A 78 -14.04 8.68 -10.71
CA LYS A 78 -13.50 7.91 -9.58
C LYS A 78 -12.00 7.71 -9.77
N TYR A 79 -11.22 8.13 -8.77
CA TYR A 79 -9.78 7.93 -8.71
C TYR A 79 -9.45 6.92 -7.61
N THR A 80 -8.40 6.14 -7.85
CA THR A 80 -7.86 5.18 -6.89
C THR A 80 -6.38 5.43 -6.72
N GLY A 81 -5.93 5.60 -5.48
CA GLY A 81 -4.54 5.86 -5.15
C GLY A 81 -3.97 4.85 -4.16
N PHE A 82 -2.65 4.75 -4.16
CA PHE A 82 -1.88 3.97 -3.21
C PHE A 82 -0.86 4.87 -2.50
N SER A 83 -0.72 4.66 -1.21
CA SER A 83 0.28 5.31 -0.36
C SER A 83 0.85 4.29 0.63
N ARG A 84 2.05 4.52 1.17
CA ARG A 84 2.68 3.57 2.08
C ARG A 84 3.08 4.25 3.40
N TYR A 85 2.46 3.88 4.52
CA TYR A 85 2.81 4.36 5.86
C TYR A 85 4.28 4.10 6.23
N ILE A 86 4.95 5.17 6.66
CA ILE A 86 6.23 5.15 7.35
C ILE A 86 5.89 5.42 8.82
N TYR A 87 5.67 4.34 9.57
CA TYR A 87 5.41 4.41 11.01
C TYR A 87 6.55 5.17 11.74
N PRO A 88 6.27 5.86 12.87
CA PRO A 88 5.02 5.87 13.64
C PRO A 88 4.32 7.24 13.77
N LYS A 89 4.73 8.29 13.05
CA LYS A 89 4.32 9.69 13.33
C LYS A 89 3.09 10.21 12.57
N GLN A 90 2.30 9.36 11.94
CA GLN A 90 1.36 9.82 10.92
C GLN A 90 -0.09 9.77 11.39
N LYS A 91 -0.80 10.89 11.21
CA LYS A 91 -2.25 10.99 11.43
C LYS A 91 -2.95 9.98 10.51
N PHE A 92 -3.75 9.10 11.09
CA PHE A 92 -4.61 8.20 10.33
C PHE A 92 -5.69 9.03 9.64
N ILE A 93 -5.74 8.96 8.30
CA ILE A 93 -6.85 9.49 7.51
C ILE A 93 -8.05 8.58 7.72
N GLU A 94 -9.23 9.13 7.90
CA GLU A 94 -10.49 8.39 7.97
C GLU A 94 -11.35 8.59 6.72
N ASN A 95 -12.39 7.76 6.56
CA ASN A 95 -13.42 8.03 5.56
C ASN A 95 -14.01 9.41 5.86
N THR A 96 -14.29 10.22 4.83
CA THR A 96 -14.72 11.63 4.88
C THR A 96 -13.64 12.69 5.05
N ASP A 97 -12.40 12.30 5.37
CA ASP A 97 -11.29 13.25 5.36
C ASP A 97 -11.00 13.76 3.94
N SER A 98 -10.46 14.98 3.89
CA SER A 98 -9.95 15.57 2.66
C SER A 98 -8.42 15.59 2.66
N ILE A 99 -7.81 15.15 1.57
CA ILE A 99 -6.35 15.14 1.40
C ILE A 99 -5.95 15.89 0.14
N TRP A 100 -4.73 16.42 0.12
CA TRP A 100 -4.16 17.01 -1.10
C TRP A 100 -3.57 15.91 -1.96
N VAL A 101 -3.93 15.82 -3.24
CA VAL A 101 -3.42 14.80 -4.16
C VAL A 101 -2.80 15.42 -5.41
N TYR A 102 -1.66 14.90 -5.82
CA TYR A 102 -1.16 14.99 -7.19
C TYR A 102 -1.94 13.98 -8.02
N TYR A 103 -2.43 14.38 -9.19
CA TYR A 103 -3.11 13.45 -10.11
C TYR A 103 -2.85 13.87 -11.55
N LYS A 104 -3.03 12.90 -12.46
CA LYS A 104 -3.01 13.14 -13.91
C LYS A 104 -4.43 13.22 -14.45
N ALA A 105 -4.76 14.32 -15.13
CA ALA A 105 -6.04 14.44 -15.82
C ALA A 105 -6.16 13.35 -16.90
N GLY A 106 -7.31 12.71 -17.02
CA GLY A 106 -7.51 11.62 -17.99
C GLY A 106 -6.92 10.25 -17.59
N ASN A 107 -6.14 10.16 -16.51
CA ASN A 107 -5.67 8.88 -15.97
C ASN A 107 -6.03 8.72 -14.48
N PRO A 108 -7.20 8.13 -14.16
CA PRO A 108 -7.69 8.05 -12.78
C PRO A 108 -6.88 7.13 -11.85
N LYS A 109 -5.96 6.34 -12.41
CA LYS A 109 -5.10 5.43 -11.65
C LYS A 109 -3.80 6.08 -11.17
N VAL A 110 -3.39 7.17 -11.83
CA VAL A 110 -2.12 7.84 -11.51
C VAL A 110 -2.40 9.04 -10.63
N ASN A 111 -2.24 8.83 -9.33
CA ASN A 111 -2.36 9.86 -8.31
C ASN A 111 -1.53 9.51 -7.07
N LEU A 112 -1.13 10.53 -6.32
CA LEU A 112 -0.30 10.44 -5.13
C LEU A 112 -0.74 11.47 -4.09
N TRP A 113 -0.73 11.11 -2.82
CA TRP A 113 -0.98 12.04 -1.73
C TRP A 113 0.21 13.01 -1.58
N VAL A 114 -0.06 14.32 -1.58
CA VAL A 114 0.92 15.42 -1.48
C VAL A 114 1.61 15.48 -0.12
N GLY A 115 0.93 15.01 0.94
CA GLY A 115 1.37 15.22 2.32
C GLY A 115 2.08 14.03 2.96
N MET A 116 2.12 12.87 2.30
CA MET A 116 2.82 11.73 2.83
C MET A 116 3.45 10.86 1.73
N PHE A 117 4.72 10.56 1.97
CA PHE A 117 5.47 9.34 1.60
C PHE A 117 6.59 9.44 0.58
N GLU A 118 7.60 8.58 0.81
CA GLU A 118 8.43 7.91 -0.20
C GLU A 118 7.55 7.01 -1.10
#